data_AF-A0A970IP97-F1
#
_entry.id   AF-A0A970IP97-F1
#
_cell.length_a   1.000
_cell.length_b   1.000
_cell.length_c   1.000
_cell.angle_alpha   90.00
_cell.angle_beta   90.00
_cell.angle_gamma   90.00
#
_symmetry.space_group_name_H-M   'P 1'
#
loop_
_entity.id
_entity.type
_entity.pdbx_description
1 polymer ?
#
loop_
_entity_poly.entity_id
_entity_poly.type
_entity_poly.pdbx_seq_one_letter_code
_entity_poly.pdbx_strand_id
1 'polypeptide(L)' 'QVLTREQIINNVWGYSTLVDSRTIDVHILRLRKALGEYSNYIGTVFGVGYRLEGKK' A
#
# COMPACT_ATOMS: atom_id res chain seq x y z
N GLN A 1 -7.12 4.79 -9.20
CA GLN A 1 -6.82 3.37 -9.53
C GLN A 1 -6.56 2.61 -8.24
N VAL A 2 -7.03 1.36 -8.11
CA VAL A 2 -6.76 0.51 -6.93
C VAL A 2 -5.65 -0.47 -7.28
N LEU A 3 -4.68 -0.65 -6.39
CA LEU A 3 -3.61 -1.63 -6.51
C LEU A 3 -3.82 -2.75 -5.50
N THR A 4 -3.76 -4.00 -5.96
CA THR A 4 -3.78 -5.16 -5.07
C THR A 4 -2.45 -5.29 -4.32
N ARG A 5 -2.43 -6.03 -3.21
CA ARG A 5 -1.19 -6.27 -2.45
C ARG A 5 -0.11 -6.91 -3.31
N GLU A 6 -0.49 -7.89 -4.13
CA GLU A 6 0.41 -8.56 -5.08
C GLU A 6 0.98 -7.59 -6.11
N GLN A 7 0.16 -6.69 -6.66
CA GLN A 7 0.64 -5.66 -7.58
C GLN A 7 1.65 -4.72 -6.92
N ILE A 8 1.41 -4.33 -5.66
CA ILE A 8 2.36 -3.49 -4.92
C ILE A 8 3.67 -4.24 -4.66
N ILE A 9 3.60 -5.52 -4.25
CA ILE A 9 4.79 -6.37 -4.05
C ILE A 9 5.59 -6.47 -5.35
N ASN A 10 4.94 -6.85 -6.44
CA ASN A 10 5.59 -7.06 -7.73
C ASN A 10 6.21 -5.76 -8.27
N ASN A 11 5.57 -4.60 -8.06
CA ASN A 11 6.09 -3.33 -8.56
C ASN A 11 7.26 -2.77 -7.73
N VAL A 12 7.29 -3.04 -6.42
CA VAL A 12 8.32 -2.47 -5.53
C VAL A 12 9.50 -3.42 -5.33
N TRP A 13 9.24 -4.72 -5.20
CA TRP A 13 10.26 -5.74 -4.93
C TRP A 13 10.51 -6.71 -6.09
N GLY A 14 9.62 -6.76 -7.09
CA GLY A 14 9.75 -7.66 -8.23
C GLY A 14 9.26 -9.09 -7.95
N TYR A 15 9.25 -9.93 -8.99
CA TYR A 15 8.72 -11.30 -8.95
C TYR A 15 9.59 -12.30 -8.16
N SER A 16 10.79 -11.93 -7.72
CA SER A 16 11.74 -12.85 -7.08
C SER A 16 11.67 -12.88 -5.55
N THR A 17 10.86 -12.00 -4.95
CA THR A 17 10.85 -11.85 -3.49
C THR A 17 9.71 -12.61 -2.84
N LEU A 18 10.03 -13.45 -1.85
CA LEU A 18 9.08 -14.11 -0.93
C LEU A 18 8.48 -13.11 0.07
N VAL A 19 7.97 -11.97 -0.41
CA VAL A 19 7.33 -10.97 0.44
C VAL A 19 5.86 -11.35 0.59
N ASP A 20 5.44 -11.61 1.83
CA ASP A 20 4.04 -11.86 2.16
C ASP A 20 3.23 -10.56 2.00
N SER A 21 2.00 -10.69 1.51
CA SER A 21 0.93 -9.70 1.60
C SER A 21 0.85 -8.96 2.95
N ARG A 22 1.12 -9.64 4.08
CA ARG A 22 1.15 -9.03 5.43
C ARG A 22 2.28 -8.03 5.63
N THR A 23 3.38 -8.19 4.91
CA THR A 23 4.50 -7.23 4.94
C THR A 23 4.08 -5.89 4.34
N ILE A 24 3.25 -5.90 3.29
CA ILE A 24 2.69 -4.68 2.71
C ILE A 24 1.88 -3.89 3.73
N ASP A 25 1.03 -4.57 4.51
CA ASP A 25 0.20 -3.89 5.51
C ASP A 25 1.07 -3.15 6.55
N VAL A 26 2.20 -3.74 6.97
CA VAL A 26 3.19 -3.09 7.86
C VAL A 26 3.86 -1.89 7.18
N HIS A 27 4.25 -2.03 5.91
CA HIS A 27 4.83 -0.92 5.17
C HIS A 27 3.84 0.24 4.98
N ILE A 28 2.58 -0.04 4.67
CA ILE A 28 1.53 0.98 4.56
C ILE A 28 1.29 1.66 5.90
N LEU A 29 1.27 0.91 7.01
CA LEU A 29 1.15 1.50 8.34
C LEU A 29 2.32 2.45 8.65
N ARG A 30 3.55 2.04 8.35
CA ARG A 30 4.75 2.88 8.54
C ARG A 30 4.73 4.10 7.63
N LEU A 31 4.33 3.93 6.36
CA LEU A 31 4.22 5.00 5.38
C LEU A 31 3.18 6.04 5.83
N ARG A 32 2.00 5.61 6.30
CA ARG A 32 1.00 6.53 6.85
C ARG A 32 1.53 7.33 8.03
N LYS A 33 2.27 6.69 8.95
CA LYS A 33 2.92 7.40 10.07
C LYS A 33 3.92 8.43 9.58
N ALA A 34 4.74 8.09 8.58
CA ALA A 34 5.73 9.00 8.01
C ALA A 34 5.09 10.18 7.25
N LEU A 35 3.94 9.95 6.62
CA LEU A 35 3.19 10.97 5.88
C LEU A 35 2.44 11.97 6.77
N GLY A 36 2.20 11.66 8.05
CA GLY A 36 1.51 12.57 8.98
C GLY A 36 0.13 12.98 8.46
N GLU A 37 -0.06 14.29 8.23
CA GLU A 37 -1.31 14.87 7.69
C GLU A 37 -1.66 14.36 6.28
N TYR A 38 -0.67 13.88 5.53
CA TYR A 38 -0.85 13.29 4.20
C TYR A 38 -1.21 11.79 4.25
N SER A 39 -1.36 11.19 5.43
CA SER A 39 -1.76 9.78 5.56
C SER A 39 -3.13 9.49 4.94
N ASN A 40 -4.01 10.49 4.90
CA ASN A 40 -5.36 10.42 4.32
C ASN A 40 -5.36 10.21 2.80
N TYR A 41 -4.24 10.43 2.13
CA TYR A 41 -4.10 10.15 0.69
C TYR A 41 -3.99 8.65 0.41
N ILE A 42 -3.75 7.80 1.41
CA ILE A 42 -3.74 6.35 1.23
C ILE A 42 -5.07 5.78 1.70
N GLY A 43 -5.95 5.45 0.74
CA GLY A 43 -7.21 4.75 0.99
C GLY A 43 -7.00 3.24 1.08
N THR A 44 -7.67 2.60 2.05
CA THR A 44 -7.75 1.13 2.14
C THR A 44 -9.02 0.66 1.42
N VAL A 45 -8.88 -0.31 0.51
CA VAL A 45 -10.00 -1.04 -0.07
C VAL A 45 -10.01 -2.45 0.54
N PHE A 46 -10.95 -2.69 1.46
CA PHE A 46 -11.01 -3.94 2.23
C PHE A 46 -11.08 -5.16 1.30
N GLY A 47 -10.28 -6.20 1.60
CA GLY A 47 -10.18 -7.41 0.78
C GLY A 47 -9.45 -7.26 -0.56
N VAL A 48 -9.11 -6.03 -1.00
CA VAL A 48 -8.50 -5.79 -2.32
C VAL A 48 -7.06 -5.27 -2.19
N GLY A 49 -6.88 -4.14 -1.51
CA GLY A 49 -5.57 -3.50 -1.42
C GLY A 49 -5.66 -2.01 -1.11
N TYR A 50 -4.87 -1.19 -1.81
CA TYR A 50 -4.68 0.21 -1.49
C TYR A 50 -4.86 1.10 -2.72
N ARG A 51 -5.34 2.32 -2.48
CA ARG A 51 -5.44 3.35 -3.51
C ARG A 51 -4.84 4.65 -3.01
N LEU A 52 -4.26 5.41 -3.92
CA LEU A 52 -3.96 6.81 -3.67
C LEU A 52 -5.22 7.63 -3.98
N GLU A 53 -5.70 8.37 -2.99
CA GLU A 53 -6.74 9.37 -3.13
C GLU A 53 -6.07 10.72 -3.35
N GLY A 54 -6.49 11.44 -4.39
CA GLY A 54 -6.10 12.84 -4.58
C GLY A 54 -6.74 13.70 -3.48
N LYS A 55 -6.08 14.81 -3.14
CA LYS A 55 -6.67 15.83 -2.26
C LYS A 55 -8.06 16.19 -2.80
N LYS A 56 -9.09 16.09 -1.97
CA LYS A 56 -10.38 16.71 -2.27
C LYS A 56 -10.21 18.22 -2.37
#